data_AF-A0A1H7Z275-F1
#
_entry.id   AF-A0A1H7Z275-F1
#
_cell.length_a   1.000
_cell.length_b   1.000
_cell.length_c   1.000
_cell.angle_alpha   90.00
_cell.angle_beta   90.00
_cell.angle_gamma   90.00
#
_symmetry.space_group_name_H-M   'P 1'
#
loop_
_entity.id
_entity.type
_entity.pdbx_description
1 polymer ?
#
loop_
_entity_poly.entity_id
_entity_poly.type
_entity_poly.pdbx_seq_one_letter_code
_entity_poly.pdbx_strand_id
1 'polypeptide(L)'
;MTQLHQKLEEEVAASRFSGAVLVAKEETVLFRAAYGSQDAGKEFAVTPATRFCIGSMGKMFTAVAILQLVQDGRLCLTDTVASLLPSYPDTALARLYDAHAAELQTLAGFIRLFGAREAAFPPGSRWGYSNFGFILLGAIIEQVSGLNWEASLERSVFLPAGMPATSAAASASATASPCTGAARTGLRPLPFYAGLHAGGGYSTIDDLHRFGMALRITATVAAHRA
;
A
#
# COMPACT_ATOMS: atom_id res chain seq x y z
N MET A 1 14.68 -24.86 -8.30
CA MET A 1 15.21 -23.56 -7.83
C MET A 1 16.48 -23.11 -8.54
N THR A 2 17.36 -24.01 -8.98
CA THR A 2 18.58 -23.66 -9.74
C THR A 2 18.33 -22.81 -10.99
N GLN A 3 17.30 -23.14 -11.80
CA GLN A 3 16.94 -22.34 -12.98
C GLN A 3 16.48 -20.91 -12.65
N LEU A 4 15.76 -20.71 -11.53
CA LEU A 4 15.33 -19.39 -11.09
C LEU A 4 16.51 -18.54 -10.66
N HIS A 5 17.44 -19.13 -9.89
CA HIS A 5 18.65 -18.45 -9.46
C HIS A 5 19.49 -17.97 -10.65
N GLN A 6 19.78 -18.88 -11.58
CA GLN A 6 20.54 -18.56 -12.80
C GLN A 6 19.85 -17.46 -13.61
N LYS A 7 18.53 -17.54 -13.78
CA LYS A 7 17.78 -16.50 -14.51
C LYS A 7 17.88 -15.14 -13.83
N LEU A 8 17.78 -15.08 -12.50
CA LEU A 8 17.92 -13.82 -11.76
C LEU A 8 19.34 -13.25 -11.91
N GLU A 9 20.38 -14.07 -11.85
CA GLU A 9 21.76 -13.64 -12.10
C GLU A 9 21.94 -13.08 -13.51
N GLU A 10 21.36 -13.72 -14.54
CA GLU A 10 21.37 -13.22 -15.92
C GLU A 10 20.66 -11.86 -16.04
N GLU A 11 19.52 -11.67 -15.37
CA GLU A 11 18.80 -10.39 -15.38
C GLU A 11 19.55 -9.28 -14.61
N VAL A 12 20.26 -9.64 -13.55
CA VAL A 12 21.13 -8.71 -12.78
C VAL A 12 22.33 -8.29 -13.62
N ALA A 13 23.01 -9.24 -14.26
CA ALA A 13 24.13 -8.97 -15.17
C ALA A 13 23.70 -8.09 -16.35
N ALA A 14 22.47 -8.28 -16.85
CA ALA A 14 21.87 -7.44 -17.89
C ALA A 14 21.34 -6.09 -17.37
N SER A 15 21.50 -5.77 -16.08
CA SER A 15 20.95 -4.57 -15.43
C SER A 15 19.42 -4.41 -15.61
N ARG A 16 18.70 -5.53 -15.75
CA ARG A 16 17.24 -5.60 -15.88
C ARG A 16 16.56 -5.94 -14.55
N PHE A 17 17.31 -6.40 -13.56
CA PHE A 17 16.81 -6.69 -12.22
C PHE A 17 17.74 -6.17 -11.11
N SER A 18 17.13 -5.52 -10.11
CA SER A 18 17.72 -5.21 -8.81
C SER A 18 16.56 -5.23 -7.80
N GLY A 19 16.64 -6.08 -6.77
CA GLY A 19 15.51 -6.31 -5.88
C GLY A 19 15.63 -7.60 -5.09
N ALA A 20 14.53 -7.96 -4.42
CA ALA A 20 14.43 -9.16 -3.61
C ALA A 20 13.29 -10.06 -4.09
N VAL A 21 13.47 -11.38 -3.95
CA VAL A 21 12.51 -12.40 -4.38
C VAL A 21 12.33 -13.43 -3.27
N LEU A 22 11.08 -13.75 -2.97
CA LEU A 22 10.68 -14.85 -2.11
C LEU A 22 9.69 -15.74 -2.85
N VAL A 23 9.93 -17.05 -2.85
CA VAL A 23 9.00 -18.07 -3.34
C VAL A 23 8.74 -19.02 -2.19
N ALA A 24 7.46 -19.20 -1.85
CA ALA A 24 7.04 -20.08 -0.78
C ALA A 24 5.84 -20.93 -1.20
N LYS A 25 5.74 -22.11 -0.60
CA LYS A 25 4.53 -22.91 -0.57
C LYS A 25 4.01 -22.88 0.87
N GLU A 26 2.95 -22.11 1.10
CA GLU A 26 2.45 -21.82 2.45
C GLU A 26 3.58 -21.27 3.33
N GLU A 27 3.82 -21.83 4.51
CA GLU A 27 4.90 -21.39 5.41
C GLU A 27 6.29 -21.84 4.95
N THR A 28 6.38 -22.81 4.03
CA THR A 28 7.65 -23.34 3.56
C THR A 28 8.25 -22.41 2.50
N VAL A 29 9.27 -21.64 2.89
CA VAL A 29 10.07 -20.82 1.96
C VAL A 29 10.97 -21.73 1.13
N LEU A 30 10.76 -21.73 -0.19
CA LEU A 30 11.49 -22.53 -1.16
C LEU A 30 12.65 -21.76 -1.80
N PHE A 31 12.56 -20.43 -1.83
CA PHE A 31 13.58 -19.55 -2.36
C PHE A 31 13.48 -18.17 -1.69
N ARG A 32 14.61 -17.60 -1.28
CA ARG A 32 14.70 -16.26 -0.70
C ARG A 32 16.06 -15.67 -1.02
N ALA A 33 16.08 -14.64 -1.86
CA ALA A 33 17.33 -14.02 -2.30
C ALA A 33 17.12 -12.53 -2.62
N ALA A 34 18.21 -11.78 -2.62
CA ALA A 34 18.25 -10.39 -3.03
C ALA A 34 19.46 -10.15 -3.93
N TYR A 35 19.32 -9.22 -4.86
CA TYR A 35 20.30 -8.96 -5.90
C TYR A 35 20.38 -7.47 -6.22
N GLY A 36 21.56 -7.03 -6.66
CA GLY A 36 21.80 -5.66 -7.10
C GLY A 36 21.97 -4.66 -5.95
N SER A 37 21.79 -3.37 -6.26
CA SER A 37 21.96 -2.25 -5.34
C SER A 37 20.63 -1.53 -5.07
N GLN A 38 20.51 -0.96 -3.87
CA GLN A 38 19.38 -0.16 -3.38
C GLN A 38 19.34 1.22 -4.04
N ASP A 39 20.47 1.75 -4.51
CA ASP A 39 20.62 3.09 -5.08
C ASP A 39 21.46 3.02 -6.36
N ALA A 40 21.00 3.67 -7.44
CA ALA A 40 21.78 3.77 -8.67
C ALA A 40 23.06 4.59 -8.41
N GLY A 41 24.22 3.95 -8.54
CA GLY A 41 25.53 4.59 -8.34
C GLY A 41 26.03 4.64 -6.88
N LYS A 42 25.34 4.02 -5.92
CA LYS A 42 25.87 3.77 -4.56
C LYS A 42 25.98 2.27 -4.28
N GLU A 43 26.88 1.90 -3.38
CA GLU A 43 27.23 0.50 -3.07
C GLU A 43 26.31 -0.19 -2.05
N PHE A 44 25.12 0.35 -1.76
CA PHE A 44 24.22 -0.30 -0.79
C PHE A 44 23.58 -1.54 -1.41
N ALA A 45 24.10 -2.73 -1.08
CA ALA A 45 23.53 -3.99 -1.57
C ALA A 45 22.07 -4.16 -1.14
N VAL A 46 21.20 -4.59 -2.06
CA VAL A 46 19.86 -5.04 -1.69
C VAL A 46 19.99 -6.30 -0.83
N THR A 47 19.28 -6.33 0.27
CA THR A 47 19.15 -7.51 1.13
C THR A 47 17.70 -7.96 1.18
N PRO A 48 17.40 -9.19 1.60
CA PRO A 48 16.01 -9.59 1.85
C PRO A 48 15.29 -8.74 2.90
N ALA A 49 16.04 -8.05 3.78
CA ALA A 49 15.51 -7.11 4.76
C ALA A 49 15.30 -5.70 4.20
N THR A 50 15.72 -5.44 2.96
CA THR A 50 15.50 -4.16 2.29
C THR A 50 13.99 -3.93 2.13
N ARG A 51 13.55 -2.75 2.55
CA ARG A 51 12.17 -2.29 2.44
C ARG A 51 11.99 -1.61 1.09
N PHE A 52 10.95 -2.00 0.37
CA PHE A 52 10.60 -1.42 -0.92
C PHE A 52 9.31 -0.63 -0.78
N CYS A 53 9.20 0.50 -1.48
CA CYS A 53 7.90 1.14 -1.69
C CYS A 53 7.03 0.17 -2.49
N ILE A 54 5.93 -0.30 -1.90
CA ILE A 54 5.11 -1.35 -2.48
C ILE A 54 3.98 -0.80 -3.37
N GLY A 55 3.83 0.53 -3.43
CA GLY A 55 2.80 1.19 -4.23
C GLY A 55 1.42 0.57 -4.01
N SER A 56 0.66 0.38 -5.09
CA SER A 56 -0.72 -0.09 -5.03
C SER A 56 -0.96 -1.41 -4.29
N MET A 57 0.06 -2.20 -3.97
CA MET A 57 -0.08 -3.35 -3.06
C MET A 57 -0.60 -2.93 -1.68
N GLY A 58 -0.27 -1.72 -1.20
CA GLY A 58 -0.75 -1.21 0.09
C GLY A 58 -2.28 -1.07 0.19
N LYS A 59 -3.00 -1.03 -0.94
CA LYS A 59 -4.46 -1.05 -0.97
C LYS A 59 -5.05 -2.31 -0.33
N MET A 60 -4.31 -3.42 -0.35
CA MET A 60 -4.74 -4.65 0.32
C MET A 60 -4.87 -4.45 1.83
N PHE A 61 -3.98 -3.68 2.45
CA PHE A 61 -4.06 -3.37 3.88
C PHE A 61 -5.27 -2.49 4.20
N THR A 62 -5.51 -1.44 3.42
CA THR A 62 -6.69 -0.58 3.54
C THR A 62 -7.99 -1.39 3.39
N ALA A 63 -8.05 -2.32 2.43
CA ALA A 63 -9.21 -3.18 2.24
C ALA A 63 -9.47 -4.09 3.45
N VAL A 64 -8.42 -4.72 3.98
CA VAL A 64 -8.53 -5.56 5.19
C VAL A 64 -9.02 -4.75 6.39
N ALA A 65 -8.47 -3.56 6.62
CA ALA A 65 -8.89 -2.70 7.72
C ALA A 65 -10.36 -2.29 7.62
N ILE A 66 -10.86 -1.96 6.41
CA ILE A 66 -12.29 -1.71 6.19
C ILE A 66 -13.13 -2.94 6.51
N LEU A 67 -12.74 -4.12 6.03
CA LEU A 67 -13.48 -5.36 6.28
C LEU A 67 -13.47 -5.75 7.76
N GLN A 68 -12.41 -5.45 8.50
CA GLN A 68 -12.36 -5.61 9.95
C GLN A 68 -13.35 -4.66 10.66
N LEU A 69 -13.44 -3.39 10.23
CA LEU A 69 -14.46 -2.46 10.77
C LEU A 69 -15.88 -2.93 10.47
N VAL A 70 -16.12 -3.56 9.30
CA VAL A 70 -17.40 -4.20 8.98
C VAL A 70 -17.67 -5.38 9.88
N GLN A 71 -16.69 -6.27 10.05
CA GLN A 71 -16.80 -7.45 10.91
C GLN A 71 -17.08 -7.07 12.36
N ASP A 72 -16.49 -5.98 12.85
CA ASP A 72 -16.69 -5.43 14.19
C ASP A 72 -18.01 -4.65 14.34
N GLY A 73 -18.82 -4.56 13.28
CA GLY A 73 -20.10 -3.85 13.28
C GLY A 73 -19.96 -2.32 13.39
N ARG A 74 -18.77 -1.78 13.12
CA ARG A 74 -18.49 -0.33 13.21
C ARG A 74 -18.91 0.45 11.96
N LEU A 75 -19.06 -0.24 10.84
CA LEU A 75 -19.63 0.29 9.59
C LEU A 75 -20.26 -0.85 8.78
N CYS A 76 -21.13 -0.51 7.82
CA CYS A 76 -21.70 -1.44 6.85
C CYS A 76 -21.20 -1.15 5.43
N LEU A 77 -21.07 -2.18 4.59
CA LEU A 77 -20.69 -2.00 3.18
C LEU A 77 -21.71 -1.18 2.36
N THR A 78 -22.93 -1.00 2.90
CA THR A 78 -24.00 -0.18 2.32
C THR A 78 -24.00 1.26 2.84
N ASP A 79 -23.13 1.59 3.80
CA ASP A 79 -22.99 2.96 4.26
C ASP A 79 -22.47 3.85 3.14
N THR A 80 -22.93 5.10 3.12
CA THR A 80 -22.52 6.06 2.11
C THR A 80 -21.27 6.82 2.57
N VAL A 81 -20.48 7.31 1.61
CA VAL A 81 -19.37 8.22 1.94
C VAL A 81 -19.87 9.45 2.69
N ALA A 82 -21.03 10.00 2.31
CA ALA A 82 -21.62 11.16 2.97
C ALA A 82 -22.01 10.87 4.44
N SER A 83 -22.53 9.68 4.74
CA SER A 83 -22.87 9.30 6.12
C SER A 83 -21.64 9.05 6.98
N LEU A 84 -20.56 8.51 6.40
CA LEU A 84 -19.33 8.20 7.13
C LEU A 84 -18.38 9.40 7.23
N LEU A 85 -18.40 10.32 6.25
CA LEU A 85 -17.57 11.52 6.19
C LEU A 85 -18.45 12.76 5.97
N PRO A 86 -19.12 13.29 7.01
CA PRO A 86 -20.05 14.43 6.86
C PRO A 86 -19.41 15.72 6.35
N SER A 87 -18.08 15.85 6.47
CA SER A 87 -17.30 16.98 5.97
C SER A 87 -16.83 16.80 4.51
N TYR A 88 -17.14 15.67 3.87
CA TYR A 88 -16.82 15.42 2.48
C TYR A 88 -17.75 16.25 1.57
N PRO A 89 -17.21 17.19 0.78
CA PRO A 89 -18.04 18.10 -0.01
C PRO A 89 -18.68 17.36 -1.20
N ASP A 90 -19.98 17.53 -1.36
CA ASP A 90 -20.72 17.08 -2.54
C ASP A 90 -20.65 18.18 -3.61
N THR A 91 -19.99 17.93 -4.76
CA THR A 91 -19.83 18.79 -5.98
C THR A 91 -18.56 19.64 -6.19
N ALA A 92 -18.26 19.87 -7.50
CA ALA A 92 -17.03 19.70 -8.32
C ALA A 92 -15.79 20.61 -8.15
N LEU A 93 -14.58 20.05 -8.39
CA LEU A 93 -13.50 20.80 -9.07
C LEU A 93 -12.35 19.94 -9.64
N ALA A 94 -12.01 20.22 -10.90
CA ALA A 94 -10.76 19.87 -11.55
C ALA A 94 -10.05 21.18 -11.93
N ARG A 95 -8.97 21.52 -11.22
CA ARG A 95 -7.83 22.43 -11.57
C ARG A 95 -7.17 23.02 -10.30
N LEU A 96 -6.66 22.17 -9.40
CA LEU A 96 -6.07 22.62 -8.11
C LEU A 96 -4.65 22.10 -7.84
N TYR A 97 -4.09 21.27 -8.71
CA TYR A 97 -2.88 20.50 -8.37
C TYR A 97 -1.61 21.38 -8.20
N ASP A 98 -1.38 22.33 -9.11
CA ASP A 98 -0.14 23.13 -9.07
C ASP A 98 -0.18 24.27 -8.03
N ALA A 99 -1.37 24.73 -7.62
CA ALA A 99 -1.53 25.85 -6.69
C ALA A 99 -1.50 25.46 -5.20
N HIS A 100 -1.68 24.17 -4.87
CA HIS A 100 -1.94 23.73 -3.49
C HIS A 100 -1.03 22.59 -3.00
N ALA A 101 0.19 22.49 -3.53
CA ALA A 101 1.13 21.39 -3.25
C ALA A 101 1.42 21.15 -1.74
N ALA A 102 1.35 22.19 -0.90
CA ALA A 102 1.52 22.08 0.55
C ALA A 102 0.28 21.47 1.24
N GLU A 103 -0.93 21.72 0.74
CA GLU A 103 -2.16 21.17 1.29
C GLU A 103 -2.34 19.69 0.93
N LEU A 104 -1.75 19.27 -0.20
CA LEU A 104 -1.72 17.86 -0.65
C LEU A 104 -0.81 16.95 0.18
N GLN A 105 -0.13 17.48 1.20
CA GLN A 105 0.67 16.68 2.15
C GLN A 105 -0.17 15.98 3.22
N THR A 106 -1.47 16.30 3.33
CA THR A 106 -2.36 15.73 4.35
C THR A 106 -3.60 15.11 3.71
N LEU A 107 -4.16 14.06 4.33
CA LEU A 107 -5.42 13.44 3.92
C LEU A 107 -6.55 14.47 3.85
N ALA A 108 -6.69 15.28 4.90
CA ALA A 108 -7.72 16.30 5.01
C ALA A 108 -7.61 17.34 3.88
N GLY A 109 -6.40 17.81 3.55
CA GLY A 109 -6.20 18.75 2.44
C GLY A 109 -6.48 18.11 1.08
N PHE A 110 -6.12 16.84 0.89
CA PHE A 110 -6.41 16.10 -0.33
C PHE A 110 -7.93 15.91 -0.53
N ILE A 111 -8.67 15.55 0.52
CA ILE A 111 -10.14 15.44 0.48
C ILE A 111 -10.79 16.79 0.24
N ARG A 112 -10.33 17.86 0.91
CA ARG A 112 -10.87 19.20 0.70
C ARG A 112 -10.75 19.64 -0.76
N LEU A 113 -9.60 19.38 -1.39
CA LEU A 113 -9.30 19.86 -2.75
C LEU A 113 -9.92 19.00 -3.86
N PHE A 114 -10.13 17.71 -3.62
CA PHE A 114 -10.60 16.77 -4.64
C PHE A 114 -11.92 16.07 -4.31
N GLY A 115 -12.48 16.27 -3.12
CA GLY A 115 -13.72 15.63 -2.66
C GLY A 115 -14.95 16.08 -3.44
N ALA A 116 -14.88 17.31 -3.93
CA ALA A 116 -15.85 17.95 -4.78
C ALA A 116 -16.23 17.12 -6.04
N ARG A 117 -15.38 16.22 -6.53
CA ARG A 117 -15.58 15.59 -7.85
C ARG A 117 -16.89 14.81 -7.97
N GLU A 118 -17.62 15.04 -9.06
CA GLU A 118 -18.75 14.19 -9.44
C GLU A 118 -18.28 12.73 -9.64
N ALA A 119 -19.15 11.79 -9.29
CA ALA A 119 -18.91 10.39 -9.57
C ALA A 119 -18.80 10.18 -11.09
N ALA A 120 -17.74 9.50 -11.54
CA ALA A 120 -17.53 9.25 -12.96
C ALA A 120 -18.62 8.37 -13.61
N PHE A 121 -19.36 7.63 -12.79
CA PHE A 121 -20.53 6.82 -13.15
C PHE A 121 -21.32 6.51 -11.86
N PRO A 122 -22.62 6.13 -11.95
CA PRO A 122 -23.42 5.77 -10.78
C PRO A 122 -22.75 4.70 -9.90
N PRO A 123 -22.72 4.83 -8.56
CA PRO A 123 -22.15 3.82 -7.68
C PRO A 123 -22.73 2.43 -7.94
N GLY A 124 -21.86 1.41 -7.98
CA GLY A 124 -22.24 0.02 -8.25
C GLY A 124 -22.55 -0.33 -9.71
N SER A 125 -22.64 0.65 -10.63
CA SER A 125 -22.97 0.37 -12.03
C SER A 125 -21.80 -0.19 -12.86
N ARG A 126 -20.55 0.15 -12.51
CA ARG A 126 -19.33 -0.25 -13.23
C ARG A 126 -18.15 -0.37 -12.26
N TRP A 127 -17.11 -1.10 -12.67
CA TRP A 127 -15.83 -1.12 -11.98
C TRP A 127 -14.84 -0.15 -12.63
N GLY A 128 -14.08 0.58 -11.81
CA GLY A 128 -13.01 1.46 -12.27
C GLY A 128 -11.91 1.59 -11.22
N TYR A 129 -10.66 1.43 -11.63
CA TYR A 129 -9.52 1.61 -10.73
C TYR A 129 -9.45 3.05 -10.22
N SER A 130 -9.36 3.24 -8.90
CA SER A 130 -9.37 4.56 -8.29
C SER A 130 -8.46 4.65 -7.08
N ASN A 131 -7.33 5.35 -7.21
CA ASN A 131 -6.52 5.75 -6.05
C ASN A 131 -7.34 6.64 -5.10
N PHE A 132 -8.13 7.55 -5.66
CA PHE A 132 -8.97 8.45 -4.89
C PHE A 132 -9.97 7.70 -4.00
N GLY A 133 -10.61 6.65 -4.53
CA GLY A 133 -11.52 5.80 -3.75
C GLY A 133 -10.85 5.18 -2.52
N PHE A 134 -9.61 4.73 -2.65
CA PHE A 134 -8.84 4.20 -1.51
C PHE A 134 -8.39 5.27 -0.51
N ILE A 135 -8.22 6.52 -0.97
CA ILE A 135 -8.00 7.66 -0.08
C ILE A 135 -9.25 7.91 0.78
N LEU A 136 -10.45 7.85 0.19
CA LEU A 136 -11.70 7.94 0.95
C LEU A 136 -11.84 6.80 1.97
N LEU A 137 -11.49 5.57 1.58
CA LEU A 137 -11.51 4.45 2.52
C LEU A 137 -10.57 4.67 3.70
N GLY A 138 -9.36 5.20 3.48
CA GLY A 138 -8.48 5.50 4.60
C GLY A 138 -9.02 6.61 5.50
N ALA A 139 -9.70 7.62 4.96
CA ALA A 139 -10.38 8.64 5.78
C ALA A 139 -11.55 8.06 6.59
N ILE A 140 -12.30 7.12 6.01
CA ILE A 140 -13.33 6.37 6.74
C ILE A 140 -12.70 5.59 7.89
N ILE A 141 -11.55 4.93 7.66
CA ILE A 141 -10.81 4.25 8.72
C ILE A 141 -10.47 5.23 9.83
N GLU A 142 -9.89 6.40 9.52
CA GLU A 142 -9.52 7.37 10.56
C GLU A 142 -10.74 7.88 11.34
N GLN A 143 -11.79 8.26 10.62
CA GLN A 143 -13.02 8.79 11.20
C GLN A 143 -13.73 7.77 12.09
N VAL A 144 -13.86 6.51 11.63
CA VAL A 144 -14.55 5.46 12.37
C VAL A 144 -13.69 4.98 13.53
N SER A 145 -12.38 4.79 13.31
CA SER A 145 -11.46 4.22 14.30
C SER A 145 -11.08 5.20 15.41
N GLY A 146 -11.02 6.50 15.11
CA GLY A 146 -10.45 7.55 15.97
C GLY A 146 -8.92 7.56 15.98
N LEU A 147 -8.26 6.72 15.18
CA LEU A 147 -6.81 6.65 15.03
C LEU A 147 -6.41 7.23 13.68
N ASN A 148 -5.18 7.73 13.55
CA ASN A 148 -4.66 8.00 12.20
C ASN A 148 -4.48 6.68 11.43
N TRP A 149 -4.35 6.77 10.11
CA TRP A 149 -4.34 5.62 9.22
C TRP A 149 -3.16 4.67 9.49
N GLU A 150 -1.97 5.21 9.75
CA GLU A 150 -0.78 4.38 10.06
C GLU A 150 -0.97 3.60 11.35
N ALA A 151 -1.42 4.25 12.42
CA ALA A 151 -1.70 3.60 13.70
C ALA A 151 -2.84 2.57 13.59
N SER A 152 -3.84 2.85 12.74
CA SER A 152 -4.91 1.90 12.44
C SER A 152 -4.37 0.63 11.79
N LEU A 153 -3.56 0.76 10.74
CA LEU A 153 -2.97 -0.40 10.04
C LEU A 153 -1.96 -1.15 10.90
N GLU A 154 -1.13 -0.44 11.66
CA GLU A 154 -0.19 -1.07 12.58
C GLU A 154 -0.93 -1.96 13.58
N ARG A 155 -1.98 -1.42 14.21
CA ARG A 155 -2.77 -2.13 15.21
C ARG A 155 -3.60 -3.28 14.62
N SER A 156 -4.25 -3.06 13.48
CA SER A 156 -5.27 -4.00 12.97
C SER A 156 -4.73 -4.99 11.94
N VAL A 157 -3.62 -4.66 11.27
CA VAL A 157 -3.04 -5.46 10.18
C VAL A 157 -1.62 -5.91 10.48
N PHE A 158 -0.68 -4.98 10.70
CA PHE A 158 0.75 -5.32 10.73
C PHE A 158 1.14 -6.10 11.99
N LEU A 159 0.74 -5.65 13.18
CA LEU A 159 1.05 -6.38 14.42
C LEU A 159 0.39 -7.77 14.45
N PRO A 160 -0.92 -7.93 14.14
CA PRO A 160 -1.54 -9.27 14.13
C PRO A 160 -0.95 -10.21 13.07
N ALA A 161 -0.54 -9.68 11.91
CA ALA A 161 0.11 -10.48 10.87
C ALA A 161 1.62 -10.68 11.10
N GLY A 162 2.19 -10.12 12.17
CA GLY A 162 3.62 -10.24 12.49
C GLY A 162 4.52 -9.56 11.46
N MET A 163 4.19 -8.35 11.02
CA MET A 163 4.88 -7.60 9.97
C MET A 163 5.72 -6.41 10.52
N PRO A 164 6.82 -6.66 11.25
CA PRO A 164 7.56 -5.61 11.97
C PRO A 164 8.37 -4.67 11.06
N ALA A 165 8.57 -5.03 9.78
CA ALA A 165 9.32 -4.24 8.82
C ALA A 165 8.41 -3.47 7.83
N THR A 166 7.10 -3.45 8.09
CA THR A 166 6.10 -2.79 7.26
C THR A 166 5.59 -1.52 7.93
N SER A 167 5.58 -0.40 7.21
CA SER A 167 5.01 0.86 7.72
C SER A 167 4.62 1.80 6.60
N ALA A 168 3.96 2.91 6.93
CA ALA A 168 3.60 3.95 5.97
C ALA A 168 4.82 4.76 5.51
N ALA A 169 5.80 4.93 6.39
CA ALA A 169 6.97 5.77 6.17
C ALA A 169 8.23 5.00 5.74
N ALA A 170 9.05 5.65 4.91
CA ALA A 170 10.42 5.20 4.66
C ALA A 170 11.23 5.27 5.97
N SER A 171 12.19 4.35 6.15
CA SER A 171 13.23 4.48 7.17
C SER A 171 14.57 4.82 6.53
N ALA A 172 15.36 5.66 7.20
CA ALA A 172 16.64 6.18 6.69
C ALA A 172 17.71 5.10 6.43
N SER A 173 17.59 3.91 7.03
CA SER A 173 18.68 2.91 7.05
C SER A 173 18.36 1.55 6.40
N ALA A 174 17.20 1.37 5.76
CA ALA A 174 16.86 0.08 5.16
C ALA A 174 15.87 0.18 3.99
N THR A 175 15.72 1.35 3.38
CA THR A 175 14.71 1.59 2.33
C THR A 175 15.38 1.74 0.99
N ALA A 176 15.00 0.90 0.02
CA ALA A 176 15.44 1.07 -1.36
C ALA A 176 14.84 2.35 -1.95
N SER A 177 15.67 3.15 -2.61
CA SER A 177 15.17 4.19 -3.51
C SER A 177 14.74 3.53 -4.82
N PRO A 178 13.64 3.96 -5.46
CA PRO A 178 13.25 3.42 -6.75
C PRO A 178 14.35 3.63 -7.80
N CYS A 179 15.06 2.57 -8.18
CA CYS A 179 16.27 2.69 -9.02
C CYS A 179 15.98 3.00 -10.50
N THR A 180 14.74 2.85 -10.97
CA THR A 180 14.46 2.80 -12.42
C THR A 180 13.32 3.70 -12.91
N GLY A 181 12.33 4.01 -12.08
CA GLY A 181 11.20 4.84 -12.48
C GLY A 181 11.60 6.29 -12.74
N ALA A 182 12.21 6.94 -11.74
CA ALA A 182 12.51 8.38 -11.80
C ALA A 182 13.67 8.74 -12.72
N ALA A 183 14.74 7.94 -12.65
CA ALA A 183 15.99 8.23 -13.34
C ALA A 183 15.94 7.94 -14.85
N ARG A 184 15.13 6.97 -15.31
CA ARG A 184 15.07 6.59 -16.74
C ARG A 184 13.92 7.23 -17.53
N THR A 185 12.83 7.61 -16.86
CA THR A 185 11.65 8.20 -17.53
C THR A 185 11.47 9.69 -17.26
N GLY A 186 12.26 10.26 -16.34
CA GLY A 186 12.05 11.63 -15.85
C GLY A 186 10.81 11.77 -14.95
N LEU A 187 10.04 10.69 -14.73
CA LEU A 187 8.88 10.69 -13.83
C LEU A 187 9.36 10.72 -12.39
N ARG A 188 9.40 11.91 -11.80
CA ARG A 188 9.55 12.03 -10.35
C ARG A 188 8.42 11.21 -9.70
N PRO A 189 8.72 10.24 -8.81
CA PRO A 189 7.68 9.63 -8.00
C PRO A 189 6.97 10.78 -7.33
N LEU A 190 5.65 10.84 -7.52
CA LEU A 190 4.89 11.95 -6.97
C LEU A 190 5.15 11.96 -5.47
N PRO A 191 5.47 13.11 -4.86
CA PRO A 191 5.92 13.18 -3.46
C PRO A 191 4.92 12.56 -2.46
N PHE A 192 3.68 12.35 -2.90
CA PHE A 192 2.59 11.74 -2.14
C PHE A 192 2.41 10.22 -2.31
N TYR A 193 3.23 9.53 -3.12
CA TYR A 193 3.15 8.06 -3.19
C TYR A 193 3.83 7.37 -2.01
N ALA A 194 4.43 8.10 -1.06
CA ALA A 194 4.84 7.57 0.24
C ALA A 194 3.81 8.04 1.29
N GLY A 195 3.33 7.12 2.14
CA GLY A 195 2.42 7.41 3.25
C GLY A 195 0.92 7.57 2.92
N LEU A 196 0.49 7.54 1.65
CA LEU A 196 -0.95 7.66 1.33
C LEU A 196 -1.72 6.33 1.33
N HIS A 197 -3.02 6.43 1.64
CA HIS A 197 -3.93 5.30 1.87
C HIS A 197 -4.22 4.46 0.61
N ALA A 198 -3.80 4.96 -0.56
CA ALA A 198 -3.86 4.29 -1.85
C ALA A 198 -2.58 3.54 -2.22
N GLY A 199 -1.65 3.30 -1.30
CA GLY A 199 -0.52 2.40 -1.54
C GLY A 199 0.86 2.90 -1.11
N GLY A 200 0.97 3.95 -0.31
CA GLY A 200 2.26 4.57 -0.06
C GLY A 200 3.18 3.90 0.97
N GLY A 201 2.96 2.63 1.29
CA GLY A 201 3.72 1.93 2.32
C GLY A 201 5.06 1.35 1.84
N TYR A 202 5.84 0.92 2.82
CA TYR A 202 7.10 0.20 2.63
C TYR A 202 7.01 -1.15 3.33
N SER A 203 7.49 -2.20 2.68
CA SER A 203 7.49 -3.56 3.22
C SER A 203 8.68 -4.38 2.70
N THR A 204 8.87 -5.56 3.27
CA THR A 204 9.87 -6.54 2.83
C THR A 204 9.17 -7.74 2.19
N ILE A 205 9.92 -8.54 1.44
CA ILE A 205 9.41 -9.81 0.90
C ILE A 205 8.94 -10.78 1.99
N ASP A 206 9.54 -10.73 3.18
CA ASP A 206 9.15 -11.58 4.31
C ASP A 206 7.83 -11.14 4.94
N ASP A 207 7.64 -9.83 5.15
CA ASP A 207 6.40 -9.32 5.74
C ASP A 207 5.21 -9.51 4.80
N LEU A 208 5.40 -9.32 3.49
CA LEU A 208 4.35 -9.60 2.51
C LEU A 208 3.97 -11.09 2.49
N HIS A 209 4.93 -11.99 2.71
CA HIS A 209 4.64 -13.42 2.86
C HIS A 209 3.86 -13.70 4.14
N ARG A 210 4.26 -13.12 5.29
CA ARG A 210 3.51 -13.22 6.56
C ARG A 210 2.08 -12.72 6.45
N PHE A 211 1.87 -11.59 5.77
CA PHE A 211 0.54 -11.07 5.47
C PHE A 211 -0.31 -12.08 4.68
N GLY A 212 0.26 -12.66 3.62
CA GLY A 212 -0.41 -13.68 2.83
C GLY A 212 -0.81 -14.91 3.66
N MET A 213 0.04 -15.32 4.60
CA MET A 213 -0.27 -16.42 5.53
C MET A 213 -1.38 -16.05 6.51
N ALA A 214 -1.33 -14.86 7.11
CA ALA A 214 -2.34 -14.37 8.04
C ALA A 214 -3.74 -14.36 7.40
N LEU A 215 -3.87 -13.90 6.16
CA LEU A 215 -5.14 -13.89 5.44
C LEU A 215 -5.75 -15.29 5.25
N ARG A 216 -4.91 -16.30 5.00
CA ARG A 216 -5.38 -17.67 4.79
C ARG A 216 -5.86 -18.30 6.10
N ILE A 217 -5.14 -18.08 7.20
CA ILE A 217 -5.53 -18.59 8.52
C ILE A 217 -6.88 -18.00 8.95
N THR A 218 -7.08 -16.69 8.79
CA THR A 218 -8.34 -16.04 9.17
C THR A 218 -9.53 -16.52 8.31
N ALA A 219 -9.31 -16.74 7.01
CA ALA A 219 -10.33 -17.29 6.12
C ALA A 219 -10.73 -18.74 6.52
N THR A 220 -9.77 -19.56 6.95
CA THR A 220 -10.03 -20.92 7.42
C THR A 220 -10.81 -20.93 8.74
N VAL A 221 -10.48 -20.04 9.69
CA VAL A 221 -11.20 -19.95 10.98
C VAL A 221 -12.64 -19.44 10.80
N ALA A 222 -12.88 -18.52 9.87
CA ALA A 222 -14.23 -18.04 9.57
C ALA A 222 -15.11 -19.12 8.89
N ALA A 223 -14.55 -19.91 7.98
CA ALA A 223 -15.25 -20.99 7.29
C ALA A 223 -15.66 -22.16 8.20
N HIS A 224 -14.99 -22.34 9.34
CA HIS A 224 -15.36 -23.35 10.35
C HIS A 224 -16.36 -22.84 11.40
N ARG A 225 -16.76 -21.56 11.35
CA ARG A 225 -17.73 -20.93 12.27
C ARG A 225 -19.08 -20.62 11.61
N ALA A 226 -19.24 -20.91 10.32
CA ALA A 226 -20.51 -20.84 9.60
C ALA A 226 -21.10 -22.25 9.45
#